data_AF-A0A7X7H2X6-F1
#
_entry.id   AF-A0A7X7H2X6-F1
#
_cell.length_a   1.000
_cell.length_b   1.000
_cell.length_c   1.000
_cell.angle_alpha   90.00
_cell.angle_beta   90.00
_cell.angle_gamma   90.00
#
_symmetry.space_group_name_H-M   'P 1'
#
loop_
_entity.id
_entity.type
_entity.pdbx_description
1 polymer ?
#
loop_
_entity_poly.entity_id
_entity_poly.type
_entity_poly.pdbx_seq_one_letter_code
_entity_poly.pdbx_strand_id
1 'polypeptide(L)' 'KRYITHYGNYIIDLAVDPIPAPHSLADYLDHTVGVVEHGLFLDMCDEVIIAHSDGTIEDKIK' A
#
# COMPACT_ATOMS: atom_id res chain seq x y z
N LYS A 1 -11.40 -18.84 7.83
CA LYS A 1 -10.24 -18.77 8.77
C LYS A 1 -9.59 -17.42 8.56
N ARG A 2 -9.23 -16.67 9.62
CA ARG A 2 -8.57 -15.36 9.46
C ARG A 2 -7.14 -15.58 8.92
N TYR A 3 -6.68 -14.70 8.04
CA TYR A 3 -5.28 -14.69 7.61
C TYR A 3 -4.40 -14.15 8.73
N ILE A 4 -3.24 -14.77 8.91
CA ILE A 4 -2.27 -14.42 9.94
C ILE A 4 -0.93 -14.22 9.22
N THR A 5 -0.30 -13.07 9.44
CA THR A 5 1.03 -12.76 8.87
C THR A 5 2.11 -13.62 9.53
N HIS A 6 3.31 -13.62 8.98
CA HIS A 6 4.46 -14.31 9.59
C HIS A 6 4.82 -13.77 10.99
N TYR A 7 4.44 -12.52 11.31
CA TYR A 7 4.57 -11.93 12.64
C TYR A 7 3.36 -12.14 13.56
N GLY A 8 2.36 -12.93 13.14
CA GLY A 8 1.21 -13.27 13.98
C GLY A 8 0.08 -12.24 13.99
N ASN A 9 0.13 -11.22 13.11
CA ASN A 9 -0.89 -10.17 13.04
C ASN A 9 -2.04 -10.55 12.10
N TYR A 10 -3.22 -9.97 12.33
CA TYR A 10 -4.34 -10.06 11.40
C TYR A 10 -4.23 -8.99 10.30
N ILE A 11 -4.86 -9.28 9.15
CA ILE A 11 -4.99 -8.33 8.05
C ILE A 11 -6.45 -7.87 7.99
N ILE A 12 -6.65 -6.56 7.83
CA ILE A 12 -7.95 -5.95 7.57
C ILE A 12 -7.87 -5.27 6.21
N ASP A 13 -8.67 -5.76 5.25
CA ASP A 13 -8.79 -5.14 3.94
C ASP A 13 -9.82 -4.01 3.99
N LEU A 14 -9.37 -2.78 3.72
CA LEU A 14 -10.22 -1.60 3.67
C LEU A 14 -10.55 -1.26 2.22
N ALA A 15 -11.81 -1.46 1.82
CA ALA A 15 -12.29 -1.11 0.49
C ALA A 15 -12.61 0.40 0.41
N VAL A 16 -11.60 1.22 0.10
CA VAL A 16 -11.74 2.66 -0.12
C VAL A 16 -11.27 2.99 -1.53
N ASP A 17 -12.18 3.49 -2.36
CA ASP A 17 -11.89 3.93 -3.72
C ASP A 17 -12.82 5.12 -4.08
N PRO A 18 -12.28 6.29 -4.45
CA PRO A 18 -10.86 6.67 -4.40
C PRO A 18 -10.37 6.95 -2.97
N ILE A 19 -9.05 6.97 -2.77
CA ILE A 19 -8.42 7.45 -1.52
C ILE A 19 -8.08 8.94 -1.69
N PRO A 20 -8.86 9.88 -1.13
CA PRO A 20 -8.70 11.31 -1.43
C PRO A 20 -7.49 11.96 -0.74
N ALA A 21 -7.09 11.45 0.43
CA ALA A 21 -6.02 12.01 1.25
C ALA A 21 -5.12 10.88 1.79
N PRO A 22 -4.26 10.29 0.94
CA PRO A 22 -3.47 9.12 1.31
C PRO A 22 -2.52 9.38 2.49
N HIS A 23 -1.84 10.53 2.54
CA HIS A 23 -0.96 10.88 3.66
C HIS A 23 -1.69 11.04 4.99
N SER A 24 -2.89 11.65 4.98
CA SER A 24 -3.70 11.79 6.20
C SER A 24 -4.27 10.44 6.67
N LEU A 25 -4.59 9.55 5.73
CA LEU A 25 -5.02 8.19 6.07
C LEU A 25 -3.88 7.37 6.67
N ALA A 26 -2.68 7.47 6.09
CA ALA A 26 -1.46 6.86 6.62
C ALA A 26 -1.20 7.31 8.07
N ASP A 27 -1.10 8.63 8.29
CA ASP A 27 -0.89 9.22 9.62
C ASP A 27 -1.95 8.77 10.64
N TYR A 28 -3.23 8.73 10.23
CA TYR A 28 -4.29 8.23 11.10
C TYR A 28 -4.10 6.76 11.49
N LEU A 29 -3.75 5.90 10.53
CA LEU A 29 -3.55 4.47 10.77
C LEU A 29 -2.34 4.21 11.66
N ASP A 30 -1.25 4.95 11.47
CA ASP A 30 -0.03 4.85 12.31
C ASP A 30 -0.30 5.19 13.78
N HIS A 31 -1.20 6.15 14.02
CA HIS A 31 -1.58 6.57 15.38
C HIS A 31 -2.75 5.77 15.97
N THR A 32 -3.27 4.77 15.26
CA THR A 32 -4.40 3.95 15.73
C THR A 32 -3.89 2.77 16.56
N VAL A 33 -4.27 2.72 17.85
CA VAL A 33 -3.91 1.62 18.75
C VAL A 33 -4.37 0.27 18.19
N GLY A 34 -3.42 -0.66 18.07
CA GLY A 34 -3.67 -2.02 17.56
C GLY A 34 -3.47 -2.17 16.05
N VAL A 35 -3.28 -1.08 15.32
CA VAL A 35 -2.69 -1.12 13.99
C VAL A 35 -1.18 -1.27 14.17
N VAL A 36 -0.62 -2.29 13.51
CA VAL A 36 0.82 -2.52 13.54
C VAL A 36 1.50 -1.76 12.41
N GLU A 37 0.93 -1.84 11.21
CA GLU A 37 1.42 -1.21 9.98
C GLU A 37 0.26 -1.10 8.98
N HIS A 38 0.46 -0.32 7.93
CA HIS A 38 -0.50 -0.16 6.82
C HIS A 38 0.14 -0.38 5.44
N GLY A 39 -0.69 -0.66 4.43
CA GLY A 39 -0.22 -0.93 3.06
C GLY A 39 0.04 0.30 2.17
N LEU A 40 0.03 1.53 2.70
CA LEU A 40 0.28 2.75 1.94
C LEU A 40 1.79 3.02 1.81
N PHE A 41 2.35 2.81 0.63
CA PHE A 41 3.77 3.06 0.33
C PHE A 41 3.96 4.45 -0.28
N LEU A 42 3.83 5.49 0.54
CA LEU A 42 3.88 6.89 0.10
C LEU A 42 5.32 7.40 0.01
N ASP A 43 5.63 8.15 -1.06
CA ASP A 43 6.92 8.80 -1.29
C ASP A 43 8.16 7.88 -1.25
N MET A 44 7.95 6.56 -1.38
CA MET A 44 9.02 5.56 -1.31
C MET A 44 9.54 5.07 -2.68
N CYS A 45 8.74 5.20 -3.73
CA CYS A 45 9.06 4.62 -5.04
C CYS A 45 9.73 5.67 -5.95
N ASP A 46 10.97 5.38 -6.37
CA ASP A 46 11.75 6.25 -7.27
C ASP A 46 11.65 5.84 -8.74
N GLU A 47 11.43 4.55 -9.02
CA GLU A 47 11.37 3.98 -10.36
C GLU A 47 10.24 2.94 -10.46
N VAL A 48 9.46 2.99 -11.54
CA VAL A 48 8.38 2.04 -11.85
C VAL A 48 8.62 1.45 -13.24
N ILE A 49 8.79 0.12 -13.28
CA ILE A 49 8.93 -0.64 -14.52
C ILE A 49 7.60 -1.36 -14.80
N ILE A 50 6.93 -1.00 -15.90
CA ILE A 50 5.63 -1.55 -16.30
C ILE A 50 5.80 -2.37 -17.58
N ALA A 51 5.55 -3.66 -17.50
CA ALA A 51 5.49 -4.53 -18.67
C ALA A 51 4.07 -4.54 -19.25
N HIS A 52 3.94 -4.20 -20.54
CA HIS A 52 2.68 -4.19 -21.26
C HIS A 52 2.45 -5.50 -22.00
N SER A 53 1.18 -5.81 -22.30
CA SER A 53 0.79 -7.07 -22.96
C SER A 53 1.27 -7.18 -24.42
N ASP A 54 1.63 -6.08 -25.05
CA ASP A 54 2.21 -6.02 -26.40
C ASP A 54 3.73 -6.27 -26.41
N GLY A 55 4.33 -6.52 -25.24
CA GLY A 55 5.75 -6.78 -25.08
C GLY A 55 6.61 -5.52 -24.91
N THR A 56 6.01 -4.33 -24.84
CA THR A 56 6.74 -3.11 -24.51
C THR A 56 6.98 -2.98 -23.01
N ILE A 57 8.04 -2.25 -22.64
CA ILE A 57 8.38 -1.92 -21.26
C ILE A 57 8.35 -0.40 -21.13
N GLU A 58 7.57 0.09 -20.18
CA GLU A 58 7.54 1.50 -19.78
C GLU A 58 8.32 1.66 -18.48
N ASP A 59 9.36 2.49 -18.53
CA ASP A 59 10.21 2.84 -17.39
C ASP A 59 9.88 4.29 -16.98
N LYS A 60 9.42 4.46 -15.73
CA LYS A 60 9.12 5.77 -15.13
C LYS A 60 10.02 6.02 -13.95
N ILE A 61 10.88 7.02 -14.07
CA ILE A 61 11.72 7.53 -12.99
C ILE A 61 11.13 8.85 -12.51
N LYS A 62 11.13 9.06 -11.18
CA LYS A 62 10.65 10.28 -10.52
C LYS A 62 11.44 11.53 -10.89
#